data_AF-A0A6L3ZV18-F1
#
_entry.id   AF-A0A6L3ZV18-F1
#
_cell.length_a   1.000
_cell.length_b   1.000
_cell.length_c   1.000
_cell.angle_alpha   90.00
_cell.angle_beta   90.00
_cell.angle_gamma   90.00
#
_symmetry.space_group_name_H-M   'P 1'
#
loop_
_entity.id
_entity.type
_entity.pdbx_description
1 polymer ?
#
loop_
_entity_poly.entity_id
_entity_poly.type
_entity_poly.pdbx_seq_one_letter_code
_entity_poly.pdbx_strand_id
1 'polypeptide(L)' 'MASSEGGFYWFDAQGNYISQYGQEQVLGDYDSDAPRFMDGEFYSPRGMAVLSNGHVVVSDYNYTWWQVVLFTFEE' A
#
# COMPACT_ATOMS: atom_id res chain seq x y z
N MET A 1 7.81 7.11 6.17
CA MET A 1 7.02 6.68 4.99
C MET A 1 6.46 5.30 5.28
N ALA A 2 5.40 5.30 6.09
CA ALA A 2 4.51 4.21 6.51
C ALA A 2 3.85 4.79 7.76
N SER A 3 2.59 5.21 7.66
CA SER A 3 1.84 5.56 8.88
C SER A 3 1.37 4.29 9.55
N SER A 4 0.94 4.41 10.81
CA SER A 4 0.19 3.35 11.49
C SER A 4 -1.09 2.95 10.75
N GLU A 5 -1.52 3.74 9.76
CA GLU A 5 -2.73 3.54 8.95
C GLU A 5 -2.42 2.98 7.55
N GLY A 6 -1.30 2.28 7.39
CA GLY A 6 -1.04 1.41 6.23
C GLY A 6 -0.70 2.10 4.90
N GLY A 7 -0.73 3.43 4.79
CA GLY A 7 -0.53 4.13 3.51
C GLY A 7 0.89 4.65 3.22
N PHE A 8 1.15 4.95 1.95
CA PHE A 8 2.30 5.74 1.48
C PHE A 8 1.91 7.19 1.26
N TYR A 9 2.72 8.10 1.77
CA TYR A 9 2.52 9.54 1.61
C TYR A 9 3.53 10.09 0.61
N TRP A 10 3.03 10.86 -0.33
CA TRP A 10 3.78 11.55 -1.36
C TRP A 10 3.91 13.02 -0.97
N PHE A 11 5.14 13.53 -0.99
CA PHE A 11 5.47 14.91 -0.65
C PHE A 11 6.28 15.54 -1.78
N ASP A 12 6.19 16.85 -1.93
CA ASP A 12 7.08 17.59 -2.83
C ASP A 12 8.51 17.68 -2.25
N ALA A 13 9.43 18.24 -3.03
CA ALA A 13 10.82 18.43 -2.62
C ALA A 13 10.99 19.42 -1.44
N GLN A 14 9.95 20.18 -1.11
CA GLN A 14 9.91 21.10 0.03
C GLN A 14 9.28 20.44 1.27
N GLY A 15 8.82 19.20 1.16
CA GLY A 15 8.17 18.44 2.23
C GLY A 15 6.68 18.75 2.39
N ASN A 16 6.03 19.42 1.44
CA ASN A 16 4.59 19.63 1.46
C ASN A 16 3.87 18.35 1.02
N TYR A 17 2.78 18.00 1.73
CA TYR A 17 1.95 16.85 1.37
C TYR A 17 1.28 17.06 0.01
N ILE A 18 1.39 16.06 -0.87
CA ILE A 18 0.73 16.04 -2.18
C ILE A 18 -0.43 15.04 -2.17
N SER A 19 -0.17 13.78 -1.81
CA SER A 19 -1.18 12.71 -1.88
C SER A 19 -0.83 11.51 -0.98
N GLN A 20 -1.83 10.65 -0.76
CA GLN A 20 -1.68 9.38 -0.05
C GLN A 20 -2.13 8.25 -0.98
N TYR A 21 -1.37 7.18 -1.00
CA TYR A 21 -1.68 5.96 -1.72
C TYR A 21 -1.80 4.80 -0.76
N GLY A 22 -2.91 4.09 -0.91
CA GLY A 22 -3.29 2.96 -0.10
C GLY A 22 -3.76 3.29 1.31
N GLN A 23 -4.46 2.31 1.87
CA GLN A 23 -5.25 2.46 3.09
C GLN A 23 -5.00 1.26 4.01
N GLU A 24 -5.13 1.48 5.32
CA GLU A 24 -5.18 0.37 6.29
C GLU A 24 -6.31 -0.58 5.88
N GLN A 25 -6.03 -1.87 5.92
CA GLN A 25 -7.04 -2.86 5.60
C GLN A 25 -8.26 -2.68 6.50
N VAL A 26 -9.42 -2.36 5.91
CA VAL A 26 -10.68 -2.48 6.63
C VAL A 26 -11.09 -3.93 6.49
N LEU A 27 -10.95 -4.72 7.56
CA LEU A 27 -11.45 -6.10 7.60
C LEU A 27 -12.97 -6.08 7.41
N GLY A 28 -13.42 -6.11 6.16
CA GLY A 28 -14.81 -6.13 5.74
C GLY A 28 -15.35 -7.55 5.76
N ASP A 29 -16.42 -7.73 6.54
CA ASP A 29 -17.31 -8.89 6.65
C ASP A 29 -16.60 -10.25 6.85
N TYR A 30 -16.56 -10.70 8.11
CA TYR A 30 -16.04 -12.00 8.52
C TYR A 30 -16.86 -13.20 7.99
N ASP A 31 -17.98 -12.95 7.29
CA ASP A 31 -18.88 -13.98 6.76
C ASP A 31 -18.46 -14.53 5.38
N SER A 32 -17.25 -14.21 4.90
CA SER A 32 -16.65 -14.83 3.71
C SER A 32 -15.32 -15.53 4.04
N ASP A 33 -15.10 -16.71 3.45
CA ASP A 33 -13.93 -17.60 3.70
C ASP A 33 -12.56 -16.98 3.38
N ALA A 34 -12.49 -15.72 2.93
CA ALA A 34 -11.27 -14.96 2.78
C ALA A 34 -11.55 -13.46 3.01
N PRO A 35 -10.63 -12.69 3.63
CA PRO A 35 -10.76 -11.25 3.69
C PRO A 35 -10.88 -10.70 2.27
N ARG A 36 -11.87 -9.86 2.00
CA ARG A 36 -11.93 -9.12 0.73
C ARG A 36 -10.98 -7.94 0.84
N PHE A 37 -9.90 -7.99 0.08
CA PHE A 37 -8.95 -6.90 -0.07
C PHE A 37 -9.48 -5.93 -1.13
N MET A 38 -9.56 -4.64 -0.83
CA MET A 38 -9.80 -3.62 -1.85
C MET A 38 -8.48 -3.21 -2.51
N ASP A 39 -8.56 -2.74 -3.75
CA ASP A 39 -7.39 -2.20 -4.45
C ASP A 39 -6.75 -1.06 -3.62
N GLY A 40 -5.46 -1.20 -3.35
CA GLY A 40 -4.71 -0.25 -2.54
C GLY A 40 -4.74 -0.50 -1.03
N GLU A 41 -5.38 -1.56 -0.52
CA GLU A 41 -5.28 -1.91 0.90
C GLU A 41 -3.98 -2.68 1.23
N PHE A 42 -3.43 -2.38 2.40
CA PHE A 42 -2.26 -3.07 2.96
C PHE A 42 -2.56 -3.68 4.32
N TYR A 43 -2.02 -4.88 4.56
CA TYR A 43 -2.22 -5.60 5.82
C TYR A 43 -1.00 -5.58 6.74
N SER A 44 0.17 -5.99 6.24
CA SER A 44 1.44 -5.95 6.97
C SER A 44 2.57 -5.68 5.96
N PRO A 45 2.68 -4.43 5.46
CA PRO A 45 3.73 -4.08 4.52
C PRO A 45 5.09 -4.20 5.22
N ARG A 46 5.99 -5.00 4.67
CA ARG A 46 7.32 -5.29 5.26
C ARG A 46 8.48 -4.64 4.53
N GLY A 47 8.28 -4.25 3.29
CA GLY A 47 9.34 -3.80 2.41
C GLY A 47 8.79 -3.01 1.23
N MET A 48 9.62 -2.08 0.74
CA MET A 48 9.28 -1.21 -0.38
C MET A 48 10.54 -0.90 -1.19
N ALA A 49 10.40 -0.83 -2.51
CA ALA A 49 11.46 -0.42 -3.42
C ALA A 49 10.90 0.46 -4.54
N VAL A 50 11.69 1.44 -4.97
CA VAL A 50 11.41 2.25 -6.17
C VAL A 50 12.20 1.64 -7.33
N LEU A 51 11.51 1.29 -8.40
CA LEU A 51 12.11 0.76 -9.62
C LEU A 51 12.66 1.90 -10.49
N SER A 52 13.59 1.58 -11.40
CA SER A 52 14.22 2.57 -12.28
C SER A 52 13.25 3.27 -13.24
N ASN A 53 12.05 2.72 -13.43
CA ASN A 53 10.97 3.32 -14.22
C ASN A 53 10.01 4.17 -13.37
N GLY A 54 10.34 4.46 -12.11
CA GLY A 54 9.53 5.28 -11.21
C GLY A 54 8.38 4.53 -10.53
N HIS A 55 8.16 3.25 -10.85
CA HIS A 55 7.14 2.46 -10.16
C HIS A 55 7.59 2.11 -8.74
N VAL A 56 6.63 2.03 -7.83
CA VAL A 56 6.86 1.57 -6.46
C VAL A 56 6.34 0.15 -6.29
N VAL A 57 7.18 -0.70 -5.71
CA VAL A 57 6.86 -2.09 -5.38
C VAL A 57 6.81 -2.23 -3.88
N VAL A 58 5.75 -2.84 -3.38
CA VAL A 58 5.52 -3.06 -1.95
C VAL A 58 5.34 -4.55 -1.70
N SER A 59 6.12 -5.11 -0.78
CA SER A 59 5.91 -6.47 -0.29
C SER A 59 4.95 -6.41 0.90
N ASP A 60 3.70 -6.81 0.68
CA ASP A 60 2.69 -6.88 1.73
C ASP A 60 2.40 -8.32 2.10
N TYR A 61 2.57 -8.60 3.40
CA TYR A 61 2.47 -9.93 3.97
C TYR A 61 1.13 -10.09 4.66
N ASN A 62 0.33 -11.08 4.26
CA ASN A 62 -0.86 -11.47 5.00
C ASN A 62 -0.67 -12.83 5.68
N TYR A 63 -1.57 -13.18 6.59
CA TYR A 63 -1.51 -14.44 7.32
C TYR A 63 -1.51 -15.68 6.42
N THR A 64 -2.05 -15.57 5.20
CA THR A 64 -2.25 -16.71 4.29
C THR A 64 -1.63 -16.56 2.90
N TRP A 65 -1.13 -15.38 2.51
CA TRP A 65 -0.59 -15.13 1.15
C TRP A 65 0.30 -13.87 1.10
N TRP A 66 1.01 -13.70 -0.02
CA TRP A 66 1.92 -12.57 -0.28
C TRP A 66 1.41 -11.79 -1.48
N GLN A 67 1.38 -10.45 -1.40
CA GLN A 67 1.08 -9.59 -2.54
C GLN A 67 2.25 -8.68 -2.89
N VAL A 68 2.43 -8.46 -4.19
CA VAL A 68 3.33 -7.47 -4.77
C VAL A 68 2.46 -6.42 -5.41
N VAL A 69 2.36 -5.25 -4.78
CA VAL A 69 1.54 -4.15 -5.29
C VAL A 69 2.44 -3.22 -6.11
N LEU A 70 2.03 -2.96 -7.35
CA LEU A 70 2.71 -2.04 -8.26
C LEU A 70 1.95 -0.72 -8.30
N PHE A 71 2.62 0.37 -7.94
CA PHE A 71 2.07 1.72 -8.09
C PHE A 71 2.71 2.41 -9.28
N THR A 72 1.85 2.94 -10.13
CA THR A 72 2.18 3.88 -11.20
C THR A 72 1.66 5.25 -10.79
N PHE A 73 2.51 6.26 -10.85
CA PHE A 73 2.10 7.64 -10.66
C PHE A 73 1.96 8.23 -12.06
N GLU A 74 0.76 8.70 -12.42
CA GLU A 74 0.62 9.56 -13.59
C GLU A 74 1.17 10.94 -13.23
N GLU A 75 1.85 11.60 -14.18
CA GLU A 75 2.38 12.95 -14.04
C GLU A 75 1.27 14.00 -13.80
#